data_AF-A0A6N8YMM9-F1
#
_entry.id   AF-A0A6N8YMM9-F1
#
_cell.length_a   1.000
_cell.length_b   1.000
_cell.length_c   1.000
_cell.angle_alpha   90.00
_cell.angle_beta   90.00
_cell.angle_gamma   90.00
#
_symmetry.space_group_name_H-M   'P 1'
#
loop_
_entity.id
_entity.type
_entity.pdbx_description
1 polymer ?
#
loop_
_entity_poly.entity_id
_entity_poly.type
_entity_poly.pdbx_seq_one_letter_code
_entity_poly.pdbx_strand_id
1 'polypeptide(L)'
;EVVKNVNNVLLWTTLAATREALRFAAEHGMSPEAVRDALQFSPGYNRWVKDWGNLGPTPWVHKDLETTLAIANVHNVQMPVAALCFELLKDWPSVRMD
;
A
#
# COMPACT_ATOMS: atom_id res chain seq x y z
N GLU A 1 5.15 3.35 -19.76
CA GLU A 1 5.15 4.21 -18.55
C GLU A 1 3.81 4.17 -17.80
N VAL A 2 2.66 4.39 -18.46
CA VAL A 2 1.34 4.37 -17.81
C VAL A 2 1.05 3.08 -17.03
N VAL A 3 1.33 1.89 -17.59
CA VAL A 3 1.13 0.60 -16.90
C VAL A 3 1.90 0.52 -15.57
N LYS A 4 3.11 1.10 -15.51
CA LYS A 4 3.89 1.16 -14.27
C LYS A 4 3.21 2.05 -13.23
N ASN A 5 2.70 3.21 -13.64
CA ASN A 5 1.96 4.10 -12.72
C ASN A 5 0.67 3.46 -12.21
N VAL A 6 -0.06 2.75 -13.09
CA VAL A 6 -1.25 1.97 -12.69
C VAL A 6 -0.86 0.92 -11.63
N ASN A 7 0.20 0.15 -11.87
CA ASN A 7 0.71 -0.80 -10.90
C ASN A 7 1.08 -0.11 -9.57
N ASN A 8 1.80 1.01 -9.63
CA ASN A 8 2.26 1.71 -8.43
C ASN A 8 1.10 2.28 -7.61
N VAL A 9 0.07 2.84 -8.25
CA VAL A 9 -1.14 3.29 -7.53
C VAL A 9 -1.79 2.11 -6.82
N LEU A 10 -2.04 0.99 -7.52
CA LEU A 10 -2.65 -0.20 -6.92
C LEU A 10 -1.79 -0.74 -5.77
N LEU A 11 -0.48 -0.82 -5.99
CA LEU A 11 0.48 -1.33 -5.04
C LEU A 11 0.47 -0.50 -3.75
N TRP A 12 0.64 0.82 -3.85
CA TRP A 12 0.78 1.68 -2.66
C TRP A 12 -0.55 1.98 -1.97
N THR A 13 -1.66 2.12 -2.71
CA THR A 13 -2.98 2.27 -2.10
C THR A 13 -3.41 1.01 -1.33
N THR A 14 -3.09 -0.18 -1.86
CA THR A 14 -3.33 -1.43 -1.13
C THR A 14 -2.42 -1.56 0.09
N LEU A 15 -1.21 -1.00 0.06
CA LEU A 15 -0.32 -0.96 1.24
C LEU A 15 -0.95 -0.14 2.37
N ALA A 16 -1.39 1.08 2.05
CA ALA A 16 -2.04 1.96 3.01
C ALA A 16 -3.28 1.29 3.63
N ALA A 17 -4.16 0.73 2.79
CA ALA A 17 -5.35 0.02 3.25
C ALA A 17 -5.01 -1.22 4.10
N THR A 18 -3.99 -2.00 3.71
CA THR A 18 -3.57 -3.20 4.46
C THR A 18 -3.02 -2.83 5.84
N ARG A 19 -2.23 -1.75 5.94
CA ARG A 19 -1.72 -1.24 7.22
C ARG A 19 -2.86 -0.90 8.18
N GLU A 20 -3.91 -0.25 7.69
CA GLU A 20 -5.08 0.09 8.50
C GLU A 20 -5.87 -1.16 8.89
N ALA A 21 -6.10 -2.08 7.95
CA ALA A 21 -6.81 -3.33 8.20
C ALA A 21 -6.11 -4.21 9.23
N LEU A 22 -4.79 -4.33 9.17
CA LEU A 22 -4.01 -5.12 10.13
C LEU A 22 -3.96 -4.45 11.51
N ARG A 23 -3.89 -3.11 11.57
CA ARG A 23 -4.05 -2.39 12.84
C ARG A 23 -5.44 -2.63 13.43
N PHE A 24 -6.49 -2.53 12.62
CA PHE A 24 -7.86 -2.82 13.06
C PHE A 24 -7.99 -4.26 13.59
N ALA A 25 -7.42 -5.24 12.90
CA ALA A 25 -7.42 -6.64 13.35
C ALA A 25 -6.65 -6.82 14.66
N ALA A 26 -5.52 -6.13 14.84
CA ALA A 26 -4.73 -6.17 16.07
C ALA A 26 -5.51 -5.63 17.29
N GLU A 27 -6.28 -4.56 17.13
CA GLU A 27 -7.18 -4.04 18.18
C GLU A 27 -8.26 -5.07 18.59
N HIS A 28 -8.53 -6.06 17.74
CA HIS A 28 -9.46 -7.17 18.01
C HIS A 28 -8.74 -8.48 18.39
N GLY A 29 -7.45 -8.41 18.75
CA GLY A 29 -6.68 -9.55 19.22
C GLY A 29 -6.23 -10.51 18.12
N MET A 30 -6.28 -10.11 16.84
CA MET A 30 -5.79 -10.93 15.74
C MET A 30 -4.36 -10.55 15.34
N SER A 31 -3.48 -11.55 15.21
CA SER A 31 -2.15 -11.35 14.66
C SER A 31 -2.19 -11.22 13.13
N PRO A 32 -1.17 -10.60 12.51
CA PRO A 32 -1.06 -10.55 11.04
C PRO A 32 -1.08 -11.93 10.38
N GLU A 33 -0.49 -12.94 11.00
CA GLU A 33 -0.49 -14.33 10.51
C GLU A 33 -1.91 -14.91 10.51
N ALA A 34 -2.68 -14.68 11.57
CA ALA A 34 -4.07 -15.12 11.65
C ALA A 34 -4.94 -14.46 10.57
N VAL A 35 -4.71 -13.17 10.31
CA VAL A 35 -5.40 -12.45 9.22
C VAL A 35 -5.01 -13.01 7.85
N ARG A 36 -3.70 -13.26 7.63
CA ARG A 36 -3.20 -13.85 6.38
C ARG A 36 -3.85 -15.20 6.10
N ASP A 37 -3.91 -16.07 7.10
CA ASP A 37 -4.46 -17.42 6.96
C ASP A 37 -5.98 -17.38 6.72
N ALA A 38 -6.70 -16.50 7.41
CA ALA A 38 -8.14 -16.29 7.20
C ALA A 38 -8.47 -15.72 5.81
N LEU A 39 -7.61 -14.86 5.26
CA LEU A 39 -7.81 -14.22 3.98
C LEU A 39 -7.29 -15.01 2.78
N GLN A 40 -6.55 -16.11 2.95
CA GLN A 40 -5.83 -16.79 1.85
C GLN A 40 -6.68 -17.08 0.60
N PHE A 41 -7.98 -17.35 0.74
CA PHE A 41 -8.91 -17.61 -0.36
C PHE A 41 -9.95 -16.50 -0.56
N SER A 42 -9.82 -15.41 0.19
CA SER A 42 -10.69 -14.25 0.12
C SER A 42 -10.21 -13.24 -0.93
N PRO A 43 -11.12 -12.47 -1.56
CA PRO A 43 -10.74 -11.44 -2.53
C PRO A 43 -9.85 -10.33 -1.97
N GLY A 44 -9.84 -10.13 -0.65
CA GLY A 44 -8.98 -9.15 0.03
C GLY A 44 -7.52 -9.59 0.15
N TYR A 45 -7.19 -10.83 -0.19
CA TYR A 45 -5.82 -11.32 -0.16
C TYR A 45 -4.95 -10.58 -1.16
N ASN A 46 -3.83 -10.05 -0.69
CA ASN A 46 -2.91 -9.29 -1.51
C ASN A 46 -1.48 -9.47 -0.99
N ARG A 47 -0.51 -8.94 -1.75
CA ARG A 47 0.92 -9.06 -1.42
C ARG A 47 1.24 -8.57 -0.01
N TRP A 48 0.65 -7.46 0.42
CA TRP A 48 0.98 -6.86 1.72
C TRP A 48 0.47 -7.70 2.88
N VAL A 49 -0.68 -8.36 2.73
CA VAL A 49 -1.17 -9.34 3.71
C VAL A 49 -0.27 -10.57 3.73
N LYS A 50 0.08 -11.09 2.56
CA LYS A 50 0.92 -12.29 2.42
C LYS A 50 2.29 -12.12 3.07
N ASP A 51 2.96 -11.02 2.74
CA ASP A 51 4.37 -10.78 3.05
C ASP A 51 4.53 -9.88 4.30
N TRP A 52 3.47 -9.60 5.06
CA TRP A 52 3.53 -8.73 6.24
C TRP A 52 4.60 -9.21 7.22
N GLY A 53 5.43 -8.29 7.72
CA GLY A 53 6.62 -8.61 8.53
C GLY A 53 7.87 -9.01 7.73
N ASN A 54 7.76 -9.20 6.40
CA ASN A 54 8.89 -9.51 5.52
C ASN A 54 8.80 -8.77 4.17
N LEU A 55 8.46 -7.48 4.22
CA LEU A 55 8.19 -6.67 3.03
C LEU A 55 9.44 -6.33 2.20
N GLY A 56 10.62 -6.42 2.82
CA GLY A 56 11.87 -5.88 2.29
C GLY A 56 11.85 -4.33 2.22
N PRO A 57 12.92 -3.70 1.72
CA PRO A 57 12.97 -2.25 1.55
C PRO A 57 11.95 -1.77 0.50
N THR A 58 11.21 -0.73 0.84
CA THR A 58 10.28 -0.04 -0.08
C THR A 58 10.65 1.44 -0.20
N PRO A 59 11.85 1.81 -0.71
CA PRO A 59 12.28 3.22 -0.76
C PRO A 59 11.53 4.04 -1.83
N TRP A 60 10.73 3.38 -2.66
CA TRP A 60 10.12 4.00 -3.85
C TRP A 60 8.72 4.57 -3.62
N VAL A 61 8.08 4.32 -2.47
CA VAL A 61 6.66 4.66 -2.22
C VAL A 61 6.36 6.12 -2.58
N HIS A 62 7.13 7.05 -2.00
CA HIS A 62 6.90 8.48 -2.17
C HIS A 62 7.13 8.92 -3.63
N LYS A 63 8.27 8.54 -4.21
CA LYS A 63 8.64 8.88 -5.59
C LYS A 63 7.62 8.35 -6.61
N ASP A 64 7.15 7.12 -6.41
CA ASP A 64 6.22 6.47 -7.32
C ASP A 64 4.83 7.14 -7.31
N LEU A 65 4.35 7.53 -6.11
CA LEU A 65 3.09 8.27 -5.96
C LEU A 65 3.22 9.70 -6.50
N GLU A 66 4.32 10.40 -6.21
CA GLU A 66 4.62 11.73 -6.76
C GLU A 66 4.60 11.73 -8.29
N THR A 67 5.29 10.77 -8.90
CA THR A 67 5.33 10.61 -10.36
C THR A 67 3.93 10.39 -10.93
N THR A 68 3.13 9.55 -10.28
CA THR A 68 1.76 9.28 -10.72
C THR A 68 0.89 10.53 -10.65
N LEU A 69 0.95 11.28 -9.55
CA LEU A 69 0.17 12.50 -9.37
C LEU A 69 0.57 13.59 -10.36
N ALA A 70 1.86 13.73 -10.65
CA ALA A 70 2.36 14.68 -11.66
C ALA A 70 1.81 14.36 -13.06
N ILE A 71 1.81 13.07 -13.46
CA ILE A 71 1.26 12.62 -14.74
C ILE A 71 -0.25 12.83 -14.79
N ALA A 72 -0.96 12.49 -13.70
CA ALA A 72 -2.41 12.69 -13.62
C ALA A 72 -2.80 14.17 -13.79
N ASN A 73 -2.02 15.08 -13.20
CA ASN A 73 -2.21 16.52 -13.33
C ASN A 73 -2.06 17.01 -14.78
N VAL A 74 -1.04 16.55 -15.52
CA VAL A 74 -0.85 16.87 -16.95
C VAL A 74 -2.07 16.46 -17.79
N HIS A 75 -2.72 15.35 -17.42
CA HIS A 75 -3.88 14.82 -18.13
C HIS A 75 -5.24 15.23 -17.52
N ASN A 76 -5.27 16.10 -16.52
CA ASN A 76 -6.48 16.52 -15.80
C ASN A 76 -7.27 15.34 -15.19
N VAL A 77 -6.60 14.26 -14.78
CA VAL A 77 -7.21 13.10 -14.12
C VAL A 77 -7.19 13.30 -12.61
N GLN A 78 -8.36 13.23 -11.98
CA GLN A 78 -8.48 13.31 -10.53
C GLN A 78 -8.12 11.96 -9.89
N MET A 79 -7.15 11.97 -8.97
CA MET A 79 -6.64 10.77 -8.29
C MET A 79 -6.72 10.90 -6.75
N PRO A 80 -7.93 11.11 -6.18
CA PRO A 80 -8.06 11.44 -4.75
C PRO A 80 -7.51 10.37 -3.82
N VAL A 81 -7.68 9.08 -4.17
CA VAL A 81 -7.15 7.96 -3.38
C VAL A 81 -5.61 7.95 -3.40
N ALA A 82 -4.99 8.22 -4.56
CA ALA A 82 -3.54 8.28 -4.65
C ALA A 82 -2.97 9.50 -3.91
N ALA A 83 -3.66 10.64 -3.96
CA ALA A 83 -3.28 11.85 -3.24
C ALA A 83 -3.35 11.66 -1.72
N LEU A 84 -4.41 11.03 -1.21
CA LEU A 84 -4.49 10.68 0.21
C LEU A 84 -3.42 9.65 0.60
N CYS A 85 -3.20 8.63 -0.24
CA CYS A 85 -2.18 7.62 -0.02
C CYS A 85 -0.76 8.23 0.08
N PHE A 86 -0.47 9.24 -0.74
CA PHE A 86 0.79 9.99 -0.69
C PHE A 86 1.01 10.61 0.69
N GLU A 87 0.00 11.26 1.26
CA GLU A 87 0.08 11.83 2.61
C GLU A 87 0.18 10.77 3.72
N LEU A 88 -0.59 9.68 3.61
CA LEU A 88 -0.61 8.60 4.61
C LEU A 88 0.71 7.82 4.67
N LEU A 89 1.47 7.78 3.57
CA LEU A 89 2.70 7.02 3.44
C LEU A 89 3.96 7.90 3.37
N LYS A 90 3.85 9.21 3.60
CA LYS A 90 5.03 10.12 3.54
C LYS A 90 6.14 9.76 4.52
N ASP A 91 5.75 9.22 5.68
CA ASP A 91 6.66 8.76 6.73
C ASP A 91 6.90 7.24 6.68
N TRP A 92 6.49 6.57 5.59
CA TRP A 92 6.69 5.14 5.47
C TRP A 92 8.20 4.82 5.41
N PRO A 93 8.71 3.93 6.28
CA PRO A 93 10.13 3.68 6.36
C PRO A 93 10.66 3.09 5.05
N SER A 94 11.72 3.71 4.53
CA SER A 94 12.41 3.29 3.30
C SER A 94 13.37 2.11 3.52
N VAL A 95 13.54 1.70 4.77
CA VAL A 95 14.41 0.59 5.22
C VAL A 95 13.57 -0.55 5.78
N ARG A 96 14.15 -1.75 5.77
CA ARG A 96 13.54 -3.01 6.25
C ARG A 96 12.92 -2.77 7.65
N MET A 97 11.62 -3.02 7.79
CA MET A 97 11.00 -3.11 9.11
C MET A 97 11.48 -4.43 9.73
N ASP A 98 12.21 -4.32 10.83
CA ASP A 98 12.67 -5.39 11.71
C ASP A 98 11.56 -5.88 12.64
#